data_AF-A0A6L4YSM3-F1
#
_entry.id   AF-A0A6L4YSM3-F1
#
_cell.length_a   1.000
_cell.length_b   1.000
_cell.length_c   1.000
_cell.angle_alpha   90.00
_cell.angle_beta   90.00
_cell.angle_gamma   90.00
#
_symmetry.space_group_name_H-M   'P 1'
#
loop_
_entity.id
_entity.type
_entity.pdbx_description
1 polymer ?
#
loop_
_entity_poly.entity_id
_entity_poly.type
_entity_poly.pdbx_seq_one_letter_code
_entity_poly.pdbx_strand_id
1 'polypeptide(L)'
;MNDATLLHNMEPDDLEKMFEAKAEKMIRYNPEKFYSVIIPASWVCHIHQISKATLQRWVEQDIIIPEPREKDGNLNFRLSEVLKFNVDAIKRKRNKQFIMNGHV
;
A
#
# COMPACT_ATOMS: atom_id res chain seq x y z
N MET A 1 17.19 9.09 -17.80
CA MET A 1 18.18 8.07 -17.41
C MET A 1 17.41 6.97 -16.69
N ASN A 2 17.42 5.75 -17.20
CA ASN A 2 16.59 4.65 -16.70
C ASN A 2 17.27 4.02 -15.48
N ASP A 3 16.56 3.77 -14.39
CA ASP A 3 17.11 3.16 -13.16
C ASP A 3 17.82 1.82 -13.41
N ALA A 4 17.46 1.11 -14.49
CA ALA A 4 18.08 -0.13 -14.91
C ALA A 4 19.56 0.03 -15.35
N THR A 5 19.98 1.19 -15.87
CA THR A 5 21.36 1.43 -16.29
C THR A 5 22.29 1.84 -15.14
N LEU A 6 21.76 2.24 -13.99
CA LEU A 6 22.55 2.54 -12.77
C LEU A 6 23.00 1.27 -12.05
N LEU A 7 22.22 0.20 -12.11
CA LEU A 7 22.51 -1.09 -11.47
C LEU A 7 23.67 -1.85 -12.12
N HIS A 8 23.92 -1.64 -13.41
CA HIS A 8 24.88 -2.45 -14.18
C HIS A 8 26.35 -2.06 -13.93
N ASN A 9 26.60 -0.94 -13.25
CA ASN A 9 27.93 -0.39 -12.97
C ASN A 9 28.22 -0.24 -11.46
N MET A 10 27.38 -0.79 -10.57
CA MET A 10 27.63 -0.77 -9.13
C MET A 10 28.51 -1.96 -8.74
N GLU A 11 29.57 -1.70 -7.97
CA GLU A 11 30.34 -2.78 -7.35
C GLU A 11 29.45 -3.55 -6.34
N PRO A 12 29.70 -4.85 -6.14
CA PRO A 12 28.88 -5.71 -5.28
C PRO A 12 28.67 -5.13 -3.87
N ASP A 13 29.71 -4.50 -3.32
CA ASP A 13 29.72 -3.91 -1.97
C ASP A 13 28.80 -2.68 -1.85
N ASP A 14 28.62 -1.91 -2.92
CA ASP A 14 27.70 -0.77 -2.94
C ASP A 14 26.24 -1.23 -3.08
N LEU A 15 26.02 -2.35 -3.78
CA LEU A 15 24.74 -3.02 -3.84
C LEU A 15 24.31 -3.51 -2.45
N GLU A 16 25.23 -4.15 -1.73
CA GLU A 16 25.00 -4.69 -0.39
C GLU A 16 24.65 -3.57 0.61
N LYS A 17 25.39 -2.46 0.59
CA LYS A 17 25.07 -1.27 1.40
C LYS A 17 23.70 -0.66 1.06
N MET A 18 23.30 -0.65 -0.22
CA MET A 18 21.96 -0.19 -0.60
C MET A 18 20.86 -1.12 -0.06
N PHE A 19 21.09 -2.43 -0.07
CA PHE A 19 20.16 -3.39 0.51
C PHE A 19 20.09 -3.27 2.03
N GLU A 20 21.22 -3.10 2.72
CA GLU A 20 21.28 -2.87 4.17
C GLU A 20 20.57 -1.57 4.57
N ALA A 21 20.85 -0.45 3.88
CA ALA A 21 20.19 0.82 4.16
C ALA A 21 18.66 0.76 3.91
N LYS A 22 18.24 -0.02 2.92
CA LYS A 22 16.82 -0.27 2.66
C LYS A 22 16.20 -1.19 3.72
N ALA A 23 16.93 -2.21 4.17
CA ALA A 23 16.53 -3.11 5.25
C ALA A 23 16.42 -2.35 6.59
N GLU A 24 17.40 -1.52 6.97
CA GLU A 24 17.35 -0.69 8.17
C GLU A 24 16.16 0.28 8.17
N LYS A 25 15.85 0.89 7.02
CA LYS A 25 14.63 1.71 6.86
C LYS A 25 13.36 0.91 7.09
N MET A 26 13.29 -0.33 6.60
CA MET A 26 12.16 -1.22 6.85
C MET A 26 12.08 -1.65 8.33
N ILE A 27 13.22 -1.91 8.99
CA ILE A 27 13.27 -2.31 10.40
C ILE A 27 12.76 -1.21 11.34
N ARG A 28 12.97 0.08 11.01
CA ARG A 28 12.40 1.20 11.80
C ARG A 28 10.91 1.42 11.59
N TYR A 29 10.40 1.11 10.40
CA TYR A 29 8.98 1.31 10.09
C TYR A 29 8.17 0.09 10.56
N ASN A 30 7.59 0.20 11.76
CA ASN A 30 6.73 -0.83 12.33
C ASN A 30 5.26 -0.33 12.43
N PRO A 31 4.40 -0.65 11.44
CA PRO A 31 2.98 -0.32 11.46
C PRO A 31 2.21 -0.88 12.66
N GLU A 32 2.67 -1.97 13.27
CA GLU A 32 1.97 -2.63 14.38
C GLU A 32 1.86 -1.74 15.62
N LYS A 33 2.75 -0.74 15.77
CA LYS A 33 2.66 0.24 16.85
C LYS A 33 1.34 1.04 16.82
N PHE A 34 0.68 1.09 15.67
CA PHE A 34 -0.58 1.78 15.45
C PHE A 34 -1.78 0.84 15.42
N TYR A 35 -1.63 -0.40 15.89
CA TYR A 35 -2.72 -1.39 15.89
C TYR A 35 -3.95 -0.88 16.63
N SER A 36 -3.79 -0.16 17.75
CA SER A 36 -4.90 0.37 18.55
C SER A 36 -5.55 1.62 17.97
N VAL A 37 -5.03 2.17 16.88
CA VAL A 37 -5.47 3.45 16.31
C VAL A 37 -6.51 3.19 15.23
N ILE A 38 -7.72 3.71 15.46
CA ILE A 38 -8.84 3.64 14.52
C ILE A 38 -9.00 5.00 13.84
N ILE A 39 -9.01 4.99 12.51
CA ILE A 39 -9.12 6.18 11.68
C ILE A 39 -10.35 6.13 10.77
N PRO A 40 -10.95 7.29 10.43
CA PRO A 40 -12.07 7.35 9.50
C PRO A 40 -11.62 7.16 8.05
N ALA A 41 -12.57 6.80 7.17
CA ALA A 41 -12.34 6.68 5.73
C ALA A 41 -11.65 7.89 5.07
N SER A 42 -11.93 9.12 5.55
CA SER A 42 -11.31 10.34 5.02
C SER A 42 -9.79 10.35 5.16
N TRP A 43 -9.27 9.78 6.25
CA TRP A 43 -7.83 9.68 6.48
C TRP A 43 -7.20 8.65 5.57
N VAL A 44 -7.86 7.52 5.34
CA VAL A 44 -7.39 6.50 4.39
C VAL A 44 -7.25 7.09 2.99
N CYS A 45 -8.26 7.85 2.54
CA CYS A 45 -8.21 8.58 1.27
C CYS A 45 -7.01 9.53 1.19
N HIS A 46 -6.72 10.24 2.28
CA HIS A 46 -5.61 11.19 2.34
C HIS A 46 -4.23 10.51 2.35
N ILE A 47 -4.05 9.47 3.17
CA ILE A 47 -2.79 8.71 3.26
C ILE A 47 -2.43 8.11 1.91
N HIS A 48 -3.42 7.51 1.24
CA HIS A 48 -3.21 6.75 0.00
C HIS A 48 -3.45 7.56 -1.27
N GLN A 49 -3.81 8.84 -1.15
CA GLN A 49 -4.14 9.74 -2.25
C GLN A 49 -5.14 9.10 -3.23
N ILE A 50 -6.23 8.56 -2.67
CA ILE A 50 -7.33 7.93 -3.40
C ILE A 50 -8.65 8.64 -3.15
N SER A 51 -9.59 8.53 -4.10
CA SER A 51 -10.94 9.05 -3.92
C SER A 51 -11.77 8.15 -3.01
N LYS A 52 -12.80 8.73 -2.38
CA LYS A 52 -13.78 7.98 -1.57
C LYS A 52 -14.47 6.86 -2.37
N ALA A 53 -14.75 7.11 -3.65
CA ALA A 53 -15.34 6.11 -4.54
C ALA A 53 -14.39 4.92 -4.78
N THR A 54 -13.09 5.16 -4.93
CA THR A 54 -12.09 4.09 -5.04
C THR A 54 -12.00 3.29 -3.75
N LEU A 55 -11.97 3.96 -2.60
CA LEU A 55 -11.95 3.30 -1.30
C LEU A 55 -13.19 2.41 -1.09
N GLN A 56 -14.37 2.92 -1.44
CA GLN A 56 -15.61 2.16 -1.33
C GLN A 56 -15.59 0.89 -2.20
N ARG A 57 -15.14 1.00 -3.46
CA ARG A 57 -14.96 -0.18 -4.32
C ARG A 57 -13.96 -1.18 -3.73
N TRP A 58 -12.90 -0.73 -3.08
CA TRP A 58 -11.93 -1.63 -2.46
C TRP A 58 -12.50 -2.36 -1.25
N VAL A 59 -13.39 -1.72 -0.49
CA VAL A 59 -14.16 -2.37 0.57
C VAL A 59 -15.11 -3.41 -0.02
N GLU A 60 -15.88 -3.06 -1.04
CA GLU A 60 -16.82 -3.98 -1.73
C GLU A 60 -16.12 -5.18 -2.38
N GLN A 61 -14.84 -5.04 -2.72
CA GLN A 61 -14.01 -6.09 -3.32
C GLN A 61 -13.17 -6.87 -2.29
N ASP A 62 -13.40 -6.66 -0.99
CA ASP A 62 -12.65 -7.26 0.12
C ASP A 62 -11.12 -7.05 0.03
N ILE A 63 -10.70 -5.98 -0.65
CA ILE A 63 -9.27 -5.64 -0.77
C ILE A 63 -8.80 -4.97 0.52
N ILE A 64 -9.63 -4.10 1.09
CA ILE A 64 -9.40 -3.46 2.38
C ILE A 64 -10.59 -3.71 3.29
N ILE A 65 -10.33 -4.22 4.48
CA ILE A 65 -11.37 -4.63 5.42
C ILE A 65 -11.56 -3.51 6.44
N PRO A 66 -12.75 -2.89 6.51
CA PRO A 66 -13.07 -1.95 7.57
C PRO A 66 -13.23 -2.68 8.89
N GLU A 67 -13.00 -1.97 10.00
CA GLU A 67 -13.26 -2.51 11.32
C GLU A 67 -14.76 -2.64 11.54
N PRO A 68 -15.25 -3.79 12.05
CA PRO A 68 -16.65 -3.98 12.35
C PRO A 68 -17.07 -2.99 13.44
N ARG A 69 -18.10 -2.19 13.16
CA ARG A 69 -18.81 -1.41 14.19
C ARG A 69 -20.27 -1.76 14.18
N GLU A 70 -20.84 -1.82 15.37
CA GLU A 70 -22.21 -2.25 15.60
C GLU A 70 -23.29 -1.21 15.28
N LYS A 71 -22.97 0.09 15.08
CA LYS A 71 -24.00 1.15 15.16
C LYS A 71 -24.01 2.31 14.19
N ASP A 72 -22.90 2.70 13.54
CA ASP A 72 -22.91 3.86 12.65
C ASP A 72 -22.26 3.49 11.33
N GLY A 73 -22.99 3.61 10.22
CA GLY A 73 -22.58 3.24 8.85
C GLY A 73 -21.38 4.01 8.27
N ASN A 74 -20.56 4.62 9.13
CA ASN A 74 -19.28 5.22 8.78
C ASN A 74 -18.18 4.16 8.77
N LEU A 75 -17.52 4.01 7.63
CA LEU A 75 -16.36 3.13 7.46
C LEU A 75 -15.17 3.63 8.30
N ASN A 76 -14.68 2.77 9.19
CA ASN A 76 -13.51 2.99 10.02
C ASN A 76 -12.47 1.91 9.72
N PHE A 77 -11.20 2.25 9.89
CA PHE A 77 -10.08 1.39 9.53
C PHE A 77 -9.01 1.43 10.61
N ARG A 78 -8.34 0.31 10.78
CA ARG A 78 -7.17 0.23 11.65
C ARG A 78 -5.96 0.82 10.95
N LEU A 79 -5.29 1.77 11.59
CA LEU A 79 -4.17 2.48 10.98
C LEU A 79 -3.01 1.52 10.67
N SER A 80 -2.73 0.53 11.52
CA SER A 80 -1.69 -0.48 11.24
C SER A 80 -1.91 -1.19 9.90
N GLU A 81 -3.16 -1.57 9.60
CA GLU A 81 -3.51 -2.26 8.35
C GLU A 81 -3.45 -1.32 7.16
N VAL A 82 -3.94 -0.09 7.33
CA VAL A 82 -3.87 0.96 6.30
C VAL A 82 -2.42 1.27 5.93
N LEU A 83 -1.51 1.29 6.91
CA LEU A 83 -0.09 1.60 6.70
C LEU A 83 0.72 0.45 6.08
N LYS A 84 0.24 -0.80 6.20
CA LYS A 84 0.77 -1.97 5.47
C LYS A 84 0.33 -2.00 4.01
N PHE A 85 -0.70 -1.23 3.68
CA PHE A 85 -1.35 -1.27 2.38
C PHE A 85 -0.49 -0.64 1.28
N ASN A 86 -0.07 -1.45 0.30
CA ASN A 86 0.71 -0.96 -0.84
C ASN A 86 -0.19 -0.72 -2.07
N VAL A 87 -0.63 0.52 -2.22
CA VAL A 87 -1.52 0.96 -3.31
C VAL A 87 -0.92 0.72 -4.69
N ASP A 88 0.38 0.95 -4.86
CA ASP A 88 1.04 0.81 -6.16
C ASP A 88 1.13 -0.65 -6.60
N ALA A 89 1.21 -1.60 -5.67
CA ALA A 89 1.11 -3.02 -5.99
C ALA A 89 -0.30 -3.38 -6.51
N ILE A 90 -1.36 -2.82 -5.91
CA ILE A 90 -2.76 -3.07 -6.30
C ILE A 90 -3.06 -2.47 -7.68
N LYS A 91 -2.65 -1.21 -7.90
CA LYS A 91 -2.79 -0.54 -9.21
C LYS A 91 -2.09 -1.33 -10.31
N ARG A 92 -0.86 -1.80 -10.06
CA ARG A 92 -0.11 -2.64 -11.02
C ARG A 92 -0.79 -3.98 -11.29
N LYS A 93 -1.34 -4.65 -10.27
CA LYS A 93 -2.06 -5.92 -10.43
C LYS A 93 -3.34 -5.74 -11.27
N ARG A 94 -4.09 -4.66 -11.08
CA ARG A 94 -5.29 -4.35 -11.89
C ARG A 94 -4.96 -3.99 -13.33
N ASN A 95 -3.93 -3.18 -13.57
CA ASN A 95 -3.51 -2.85 -14.94
C ASN A 95 -3.11 -4.11 -15.71
N LYS A 96 -2.39 -5.04 -15.06
CA LYS A 96 -2.07 -6.35 -15.67
C LYS A 96 -3.31 -7.20 -15.98
N GLN A 97 -4.29 -7.24 -15.08
CA GLN A 97 -5.55 -7.95 -15.33
C GLN A 97 -6.39 -7.33 -16.44
N PHE A 98 -6.42 -6.01 -16.56
CA PHE A 98 -7.10 -5.31 -17.67
C PHE A 98 -6.45 -5.62 -19.02
N ILE A 99 -5.12 -5.66 -19.09
CA ILE A 99 -4.38 -6.00 -20.32
C ILE A 99 -4.66 -7.45 -20.72
N MET A 100 -4.72 -8.39 -19.78
CA MET A 100 -4.98 -9.81 -20.07
C MET A 100 -6.44 -10.10 -20.46
N ASN A 101 -7.40 -9.28 -20.02
CA ASN A 101 -8.82 -9.45 -20.32
C ASN A 101 -9.31 -8.55 -21.48
N GLY A 102 -8.42 -7.75 -22.10
CA GLY A 102 -8.71 -6.85 -23.22
C GLY A 102 -8.37 -7.44 -24.60
N HIS A 103 -8.14 -8.74 -24.69
CA HIS A 103 -8.06 -9.49 -25.95
C HIS A 103 -9.23 -10.47 -26.02
N VAL A 104 -10.43 -9.94 -26.25
CA VAL A 104 -11.56 -10.62 -26.87
C VAL A 104 -12.25 -9.63 -27.80
#